data_AF-G7Y656-F1
#
_entry.id   AF-G7Y656-F1
#
_cell.length_a   1.000
_cell.length_b   1.000
_cell.length_c   1.000
_cell.angle_alpha   90.00
_cell.angle_beta   90.00
_cell.angle_gamma   90.00
#
_symmetry.space_group_name_H-M   'P 1'
#
loop_
_entity.id
_entity.type
_entity.pdbx_description
1 polymer ?
#
loop_
_entity_poly.entity_id
_entity_poly.type
_entity_poly.pdbx_seq_one_letter_code
_entity_poly.pdbx_strand_id
1 'polypeptide(L)'
;MNVSTCIETVKIYDSLGESATAALRGYKTKHGLIKDPFTVSTITRLIEEVESTGSVLDFPGKGRESLSDEQLQSQSTMTSSSITQVSQLTGIPRASVHRLMGRHFHLYPYHFTLLQNITKEDKEQRVTFATWLLDNEKIVSNIL
;
A
#
# COMPACT_ATOMS: atom_id res chain seq x y z
N MET A 1 -18.84 -17.22 6.35
CA MET A 1 -18.85 -18.56 7.00
C MET A 1 -17.42 -18.79 7.48
N ASN A 2 -17.19 -19.38 8.66
CA ASN A 2 -15.79 -19.61 9.11
C ASN A 2 -15.10 -20.60 8.16
N VAL A 3 -13.81 -20.41 7.89
CA VAL A 3 -13.04 -21.26 6.96
C VAL A 3 -13.13 -22.74 7.33
N SER A 4 -13.04 -23.06 8.64
CA SER A 4 -13.22 -24.43 9.14
C SER A 4 -14.60 -25.01 8.81
N THR A 5 -15.67 -24.21 8.95
CA THR A 5 -17.04 -24.60 8.59
C THR A 5 -17.15 -24.87 7.10
N CYS A 6 -16.55 -24.02 6.25
CA CYS A 6 -16.55 -24.22 4.81
C CYS A 6 -15.83 -25.53 4.43
N ILE A 7 -14.63 -25.77 4.97
CA ILE A 7 -13.86 -27.01 4.71
C ILE A 7 -14.65 -28.24 5.14
N GLU A 8 -15.26 -28.24 6.31
CA GLU A 8 -16.09 -29.35 6.77
C GLU A 8 -17.30 -29.59 5.85
N THR A 9 -17.93 -28.50 5.38
CA THR A 9 -19.10 -28.59 4.50
C THR A 9 -18.73 -29.19 3.15
N VAL A 10 -17.60 -28.77 2.57
CA VAL A 10 -17.07 -29.35 1.31
C VAL A 10 -16.74 -30.84 1.49
N LYS A 11 -16.06 -31.22 2.58
CA LYS A 11 -15.77 -32.64 2.86
C LYS A 11 -17.03 -33.50 2.98
N ILE A 12 -18.07 -32.97 3.62
CA ILE A 12 -19.35 -33.67 3.76
C ILE A 12 -20.04 -33.80 2.39
N TYR A 13 -19.99 -32.75 1.56
CA TYR A 13 -20.53 -32.75 0.20
C TYR A 13 -19.90 -33.85 -0.67
N ASP A 14 -18.57 -33.96 -0.67
CA ASP A 14 -17.85 -35.00 -1.43
C ASP A 14 -18.20 -36.41 -0.92
N SER A 15 -18.32 -36.59 0.40
CA SER A 15 -18.63 -37.89 1.00
C SER A 15 -20.07 -38.37 0.74
N LEU A 16 -21.01 -37.46 0.45
CA LEU A 16 -22.44 -37.73 0.29
C LEU A 16 -22.91 -37.69 -1.17
N GLY A 17 -21.99 -37.66 -2.13
CA GLY A 17 -22.29 -37.76 -3.56
C GLY A 17 -22.79 -36.46 -4.19
N GLU A 18 -22.13 -35.34 -3.87
CA GLU A 18 -22.29 -34.06 -4.60
C GLU A 18 -23.71 -33.46 -4.57
N SER A 19 -24.43 -33.65 -3.46
CA SER A 19 -25.74 -33.02 -3.27
C SER A 19 -25.69 -31.97 -2.17
N ALA A 20 -25.96 -30.71 -2.53
CA ALA A 20 -25.95 -29.59 -1.58
C ALA A 20 -27.00 -29.78 -0.46
N THR A 21 -28.16 -30.36 -0.78
CA THR A 21 -29.20 -30.70 0.19
C THR A 21 -28.75 -31.82 1.14
N ALA A 22 -28.06 -32.84 0.60
CA ALA A 22 -27.51 -33.92 1.43
C ALA A 22 -26.40 -33.40 2.34
N ALA A 23 -25.53 -32.52 1.83
CA ALA A 23 -24.47 -31.88 2.60
C ALA A 23 -25.03 -31.04 3.76
N LEU A 24 -26.07 -30.26 3.52
CA LEU A 24 -26.76 -29.48 4.56
C LEU A 24 -27.31 -30.38 5.68
N ARG A 25 -28.01 -31.45 5.28
CA ARG A 25 -28.57 -32.43 6.23
C ARG A 25 -27.47 -33.18 6.98
N GLY A 26 -26.41 -33.58 6.29
CA GLY A 26 -25.25 -34.26 6.87
C GLY A 26 -24.54 -33.40 7.91
N TYR A 27 -24.32 -32.12 7.59
CA TYR A 27 -23.75 -31.15 8.52
C TYR A 27 -24.64 -30.96 9.75
N LYS A 28 -25.95 -30.79 9.52
CA LYS A 28 -26.94 -30.65 10.60
C LYS A 28 -26.96 -31.84 11.54
N THR A 29 -26.98 -33.06 11.00
CA THR A 29 -26.99 -34.31 11.77
C THR A 29 -25.68 -34.47 12.55
N LYS A 30 -24.53 -34.22 11.92
CA LYS A 30 -23.21 -34.34 12.55
C LYS A 30 -23.05 -33.42 13.75
N HIS A 31 -23.62 -32.22 13.69
CA HIS A 31 -23.52 -31.20 14.73
C HIS A 31 -24.76 -31.10 15.64
N GLY A 32 -25.73 -32.01 15.50
CA GLY A 32 -26.93 -32.06 16.36
C GLY A 32 -27.80 -30.79 16.30
N LEU A 33 -27.83 -30.09 15.17
CA LEU A 33 -28.47 -28.79 15.05
C LEU A 33 -29.99 -28.94 14.80
N ILE A 34 -30.80 -28.15 15.51
CA ILE A 34 -32.27 -28.15 15.34
C ILE A 34 -32.66 -27.33 14.08
N LYS A 35 -32.04 -26.16 13.92
CA LYS A 35 -32.24 -25.29 12.75
C LYS A 35 -31.14 -25.53 11.73
N ASP A 36 -31.46 -25.25 10.47
CA ASP A 36 -30.49 -25.35 9.40
C ASP A 36 -29.42 -24.25 9.58
N PRO A 37 -28.12 -24.60 9.55
CA PRO A 37 -27.05 -23.65 9.83
C PRO A 37 -26.85 -22.62 8.72
N PHE A 38 -27.19 -22.98 7.49
CA PHE A 38 -27.09 -22.14 6.29
C PHE A 38 -28.04 -22.65 5.21
N THR A 39 -28.22 -21.87 4.15
CA THR A 39 -29.12 -22.21 3.03
C THR A 39 -28.42 -23.13 2.03
N VAL A 40 -29.18 -23.95 1.31
CA VAL A 40 -28.65 -24.79 0.21
C VAL A 40 -27.91 -23.95 -0.83
N SER A 41 -28.42 -22.74 -1.16
CA SER A 41 -27.76 -21.81 -2.08
C SER A 41 -26.39 -21.31 -1.61
N THR A 42 -26.16 -21.30 -0.29
CA THR A 42 -24.85 -20.96 0.27
C THR A 42 -23.85 -22.08 0.03
N ILE A 43 -24.29 -23.34 0.10
CA ILE A 43 -23.45 -24.50 -0.20
C ILE A 43 -23.15 -24.57 -1.69
N THR A 44 -24.14 -24.36 -2.56
CA THR A 44 -23.91 -24.37 -4.02
C THR A 44 -22.91 -23.29 -4.43
N ARG A 45 -23.08 -22.04 -3.95
CA ARG A 45 -22.10 -20.97 -4.20
C ARG A 45 -20.72 -21.31 -3.66
N LEU A 46 -20.64 -21.91 -2.47
CA LEU A 46 -19.37 -22.32 -1.89
C LEU A 46 -18.67 -23.35 -2.77
N ILE A 47 -19.40 -24.35 -3.27
CA ILE A 47 -18.83 -25.37 -4.16
C ILE A 47 -18.41 -24.75 -5.50
N GLU A 48 -19.25 -23.91 -6.12
CA GLU A 48 -18.90 -23.20 -7.36
C GLU A 48 -17.64 -22.31 -7.20
N GLU A 49 -17.54 -21.56 -6.09
CA GLU A 49 -16.36 -20.74 -5.77
C GLU A 49 -15.12 -21.61 -5.55
N VAL A 50 -15.26 -22.76 -4.89
CA VAL A 50 -14.16 -23.71 -4.65
C VAL A 50 -13.72 -24.43 -5.93
N GLU A 51 -14.66 -24.85 -6.78
CA GLU A 51 -14.36 -25.51 -8.06
C GLU A 51 -13.70 -24.54 -9.05
N SER A 52 -14.13 -23.28 -9.07
CA SER A 52 -13.55 -22.26 -9.96
C SER A 52 -12.18 -21.76 -9.48
N THR A 53 -11.97 -21.64 -8.17
CA THR A 53 -10.76 -21.05 -7.58
C THR A 53 -9.74 -22.09 -7.11
N GLY A 54 -10.20 -23.29 -6.74
CA GLY A 54 -9.43 -24.30 -6.02
C GLY A 54 -9.17 -23.94 -4.55
N SER A 55 -9.84 -22.91 -4.01
CA SER A 55 -9.62 -22.39 -2.67
C SER A 55 -10.93 -22.15 -1.94
N VAL A 56 -10.93 -22.41 -0.63
CA VAL A 56 -12.04 -22.13 0.29
C VAL A 56 -11.89 -20.74 0.94
N LEU A 57 -10.77 -20.05 0.70
CA LEU A 57 -10.51 -18.72 1.26
C LEU A 57 -11.25 -17.64 0.49
N ASP A 58 -11.79 -16.67 1.23
CA ASP A 58 -12.43 -15.49 0.66
C ASP A 58 -11.44 -14.72 -0.23
N PHE A 59 -11.91 -14.31 -1.41
CA PHE A 59 -11.16 -13.36 -2.22
C PHE A 59 -11.06 -12.01 -1.52
N PRO A 60 -9.96 -11.28 -1.71
CA PRO A 60 -9.93 -9.88 -1.32
C PRO A 60 -11.05 -9.15 -2.03
N GLY A 61 -11.96 -8.53 -1.26
CA GLY A 61 -13.06 -7.76 -1.85
C GLY A 61 -12.52 -6.66 -2.77
N LYS A 62 -13.32 -6.29 -3.79
CA LYS A 62 -12.95 -5.29 -4.82
C LYS A 62 -12.44 -3.96 -4.24
N GLY A 63 -12.76 -3.65 -2.99
CA GLY A 63 -12.27 -2.47 -2.28
C GLY A 63 -12.74 -1.17 -2.95
N ARG A 64 -12.22 -0.04 -2.45
CA ARG A 64 -12.38 1.24 -3.13
C ARG A 64 -11.27 1.38 -4.16
N GLU A 65 -11.60 1.85 -5.36
CA GLU A 65 -10.62 2.11 -6.41
C GLU A 65 -9.52 3.05 -5.87
N SER A 66 -8.27 2.60 -6.01
CA SER A 66 -7.09 3.40 -5.68
C SER A 66 -6.79 4.40 -6.80
N LEU A 67 -5.92 5.37 -6.51
CA LEU A 67 -5.36 6.26 -7.54
C LEU A 67 -4.64 5.42 -8.61
N SER A 68 -4.78 5.79 -9.88
CA SER A 68 -4.12 5.08 -10.99
C SER A 68 -2.64 5.46 -11.11
N ASP A 69 -1.80 4.56 -11.60
CA ASP A 69 -0.36 4.78 -11.76
C ASP A 69 -0.04 5.98 -12.69
N GLU A 70 -0.89 6.25 -13.68
CA GLU A 70 -0.77 7.42 -14.55
C GLU A 70 -0.95 8.74 -13.77
N GLN A 71 -1.89 8.77 -12.83
CA GLN A 71 -2.08 9.91 -11.92
C GLN A 71 -0.91 10.07 -10.96
N LEU A 72 -0.20 8.99 -10.62
CA LEU A 72 1.03 9.05 -9.82
C LEU A 72 2.17 9.67 -10.61
N GLN A 73 2.40 9.19 -11.83
CA GLN A 73 3.53 9.64 -12.66
C GLN A 73 3.50 11.15 -12.93
N SER A 74 2.30 11.70 -13.19
CA SER A 74 2.13 13.15 -13.41
C SER A 74 2.46 14.01 -12.17
N GLN A 75 2.48 13.44 -10.97
CA GLN A 75 2.76 14.17 -9.71
C GLN A 75 4.25 14.18 -9.35
N SER A 76 5.04 13.22 -9.84
CA SER A 76 6.48 13.13 -9.59
C SER A 76 7.23 14.37 -10.12
N THR A 77 6.70 15.05 -11.14
CA THR A 77 7.32 16.25 -11.71
C THR A 77 7.15 17.52 -10.85
N MET A 78 6.28 17.50 -9.84
CA MET A 78 5.93 18.66 -9.01
C MET A 78 6.71 18.70 -7.67
N THR A 79 7.91 18.11 -7.61
CA THR A 79 8.70 17.90 -6.38
C THR A 79 9.03 19.17 -5.59
N SER A 80 8.99 20.36 -6.21
CA SER A 80 9.25 21.64 -5.55
C SER A 80 7.99 22.36 -5.05
N SER A 81 6.79 21.84 -5.30
CA SER A 81 5.53 22.47 -4.92
C SER A 81 5.02 22.01 -3.55
N SER A 82 4.27 22.86 -2.86
CA SER A 82 3.67 22.49 -1.58
C SER A 82 2.57 21.44 -1.74
N ILE A 83 2.36 20.60 -0.73
CA ILE A 83 1.29 19.58 -0.72
C ILE A 83 -0.09 20.21 -0.98
N THR A 84 -0.32 21.43 -0.46
CA THR A 84 -1.56 22.19 -0.69
C THR A 84 -1.72 22.57 -2.15
N GLN A 85 -0.65 23.05 -2.80
CA GLN A 85 -0.66 23.43 -4.21
C GLN A 85 -0.86 22.21 -5.11
N VAL A 86 -0.18 21.09 -4.83
CA VAL A 86 -0.37 19.83 -5.55
C VAL A 86 -1.82 19.34 -5.40
N SER A 87 -2.40 19.45 -4.21
CA SER A 87 -3.81 19.10 -3.96
C SER A 87 -4.78 19.95 -4.79
N GLN A 88 -4.55 21.27 -4.89
CA GLN A 88 -5.38 22.17 -5.69
C GLN A 88 -5.28 21.89 -7.19
N LEU A 89 -4.07 21.63 -7.69
CA LEU A 89 -3.84 21.37 -9.12
C LEU A 89 -4.40 20.01 -9.57
N THR A 90 -4.29 19.00 -8.72
CA THR A 90 -4.69 17.61 -9.06
C THR A 90 -6.12 17.27 -8.65
N GLY A 91 -6.75 18.10 -7.81
CA GLY A 91 -8.06 17.82 -7.21
C GLY A 91 -8.04 16.70 -6.16
N ILE A 92 -6.87 16.14 -5.85
CA ILE A 92 -6.73 15.08 -4.85
C ILE A 92 -6.71 15.70 -3.45
N PRO A 93 -7.40 15.12 -2.45
CA PRO A 93 -7.33 15.62 -1.08
C PRO A 93 -5.89 15.68 -0.53
N ARG A 94 -5.55 16.77 0.15
CA ARG A 94 -4.22 17.02 0.76
C ARG A 94 -3.65 15.81 1.51
N ALA A 95 -4.48 15.13 2.30
CA ALA A 95 -4.07 13.95 3.08
C ALA A 95 -3.63 12.78 2.18
N SER A 96 -4.32 12.56 1.06
CA SER A 96 -3.96 11.54 0.08
C SER A 96 -2.65 11.88 -0.63
N VAL A 97 -2.45 13.16 -1.02
CA VAL A 97 -1.18 13.63 -1.60
C VAL A 97 -0.02 13.42 -0.62
N HIS A 98 -0.20 13.79 0.66
CA HIS A 98 0.82 13.55 1.69
C HIS A 98 1.16 12.06 1.84
N ARG A 99 0.13 11.20 1.87
CA ARG A 99 0.33 9.74 1.96
C ARG A 99 1.07 9.20 0.73
N LEU A 100 0.78 9.76 -0.44
CA LEU A 100 1.41 9.40 -1.69
C LEU A 100 2.90 9.76 -1.72
N MET A 101 3.23 11.00 -1.35
CA MET A 101 4.61 11.47 -1.25
C MET A 101 5.45 10.58 -0.33
N GLY A 102 4.95 10.26 0.87
CA GLY A 102 5.69 9.42 1.82
C GLY A 102 5.74 7.93 1.48
N ARG A 103 4.62 7.32 1.06
CA ARG A 103 4.54 5.86 0.88
C ARG A 103 4.93 5.39 -0.52
N HIS A 104 4.61 6.16 -1.56
CA HIS A 104 4.84 5.75 -2.96
C HIS A 104 6.11 6.37 -3.53
N PHE A 105 6.35 7.67 -3.29
CA PHE A 105 7.55 8.35 -3.81
C PHE A 105 8.73 8.35 -2.85
N HIS A 106 8.52 7.96 -1.59
CA HIS A 106 9.53 8.06 -0.52
C HIS A 106 10.15 9.45 -0.40
N LEU A 107 9.39 10.48 -0.75
CA LEU A 107 9.75 11.88 -0.63
C LEU A 107 9.23 12.38 0.71
N TYR A 108 10.15 12.69 1.61
CA TYR A 108 9.83 13.31 2.88
C TYR A 108 9.95 14.83 2.74
N PRO A 109 8.97 15.60 3.23
CA PRO A 109 9.05 17.05 3.19
C PRO A 109 10.21 17.52 4.08
N TYR A 110 11.30 17.94 3.45
CA TYR A 110 12.40 18.63 4.11
C TYR A 110 12.30 20.11 3.81
N HIS A 111 12.41 20.93 4.86
CA HIS A 111 12.54 22.37 4.70
C HIS A 111 14.00 22.70 4.44
N PHE A 112 14.34 23.04 3.20
CA PHE A 112 15.66 23.57 2.88
C PHE A 112 15.72 25.06 3.21
N THR A 113 16.63 25.45 4.10
CA THR A 113 16.93 26.86 4.35
C THR A 113 18.13 27.26 3.52
N LEU A 114 17.96 28.22 2.62
CA LEU A 114 19.07 28.80 1.87
C LEU A 114 19.84 29.74 2.81
N LEU A 115 21.06 29.35 3.19
CA LEU A 115 21.92 30.14 4.08
C LEU A 115 22.62 31.28 3.33
N GLN A 116 23.10 31.01 2.11
CA GLN A 116 23.84 31.95 1.27
C GLN A 116 23.48 31.71 -0.19
N ASN A 117 23.26 32.79 -0.95
CA ASN A 117 23.09 32.70 -2.39
C ASN A 117 24.48 32.74 -3.04
N ILE A 118 24.91 31.60 -3.58
CA ILE A 118 26.26 31.44 -4.16
C ILE A 118 26.20 31.86 -5.63
N THR A 119 27.06 32.80 -6.03
CA THR A 119 27.24 33.18 -7.44
C THR A 119 28.25 32.25 -8.13
N LYS A 120 28.40 32.35 -9.46
CA LYS A 120 29.34 31.46 -10.17
C LYS A 120 30.79 31.79 -9.81
N GLU A 121 31.07 33.05 -9.54
CA GLU A 121 32.37 33.61 -9.19
C GLU A 121 32.84 33.16 -7.80
N ASP A 122 31.90 32.94 -6.86
CA ASP A 122 32.19 32.45 -5.51
C ASP A 122 32.89 31.10 -5.51
N LYS A 123 32.66 30.26 -6.53
CA LYS A 123 33.32 28.95 -6.63
C LYS A 123 34.83 29.10 -6.73
N GLU A 124 35.31 29.97 -7.61
CA GLU A 124 36.75 30.17 -7.82
C GLU A 124 37.39 30.79 -6.58
N GLN A 125 36.75 31.81 -6.01
CA GLN A 125 37.23 32.47 -4.78
C GLN A 125 37.34 31.50 -3.61
N ARG A 126 36.32 30.64 -3.41
CA ARG A 126 36.31 29.62 -2.34
C ARG A 126 37.38 28.57 -2.54
N VAL A 127 37.59 28.13 -3.79
CA VAL A 127 38.65 27.15 -4.11
C VAL A 127 40.02 27.77 -3.87
N THR A 128 40.28 28.99 -4.35
CA THR A 128 41.54 29.69 -4.11
C THR A 128 41.81 29.89 -2.62
N PHE A 129 40.80 30.31 -1.86
CA PHE A 129 40.91 30.47 -0.41
C PHE A 129 41.22 29.13 0.29
N ALA A 130 40.52 28.05 -0.07
CA ALA A 130 40.75 26.72 0.50
C ALA A 130 42.17 26.19 0.23
N THR A 131 42.67 26.37 -1.00
CA THR A 131 44.05 26.00 -1.35
C THR A 131 45.06 26.83 -0.56
N TRP A 132 44.85 28.15 -0.47
CA TRP A 132 45.70 29.03 0.34
C TRP A 132 45.72 28.60 1.81
N LEU A 133 44.57 28.23 2.37
CA LEU A 133 44.46 27.79 3.76
C LEU A 133 45.22 26.47 4.00
N LEU A 134 45.17 25.53 3.06
CA LEU A 134 45.91 24.27 3.11
C LEU A 134 47.43 24.51 3.10
N ASP A 135 47.91 25.43 2.27
CA ASP A 135 49.34 25.76 2.17
C ASP A 135 49.86 26.50 3.41
N ASN A 136 48.97 27.16 4.16
CA ASN A 136 49.30 28.02 5.31
C ASN A 136 48.76 27.45 6.64
N GLU A 137 48.59 26.13 6.73
CA GLU A 137 48.00 25.44 7.89
C GLU A 137 48.65 25.83 9.23
N LYS A 138 49.98 25.98 9.25
CA LYS A 138 50.77 26.40 10.43
C LYS A 138 50.48 27.83 10.90
N ILE A 139 50.04 28.71 10.02
CA ILE A 139 49.69 30.10 10.37
C ILE A 139 48.30 30.13 10.97
N VAL A 140 47.36 29.39 10.39
CA VAL A 140 45.97 29.31 10.87
C VAL A 140 45.90 28.67 12.24
N SER A 141 46.69 27.62 12.52
CA SER A 141 46.76 26.97 13.84
C SER A 141 47.29 27.87 14.96
N ASN A 142 47.93 29.00 14.62
CA ASN A 142 48.43 29.97 15.60
C ASN A 142 47.46 31.15 15.83
N ILE A 143 46.42 31.29 15.01
CA ILE A 143 45.44 32.39 15.07
C ILE A 143 44.12 31.93 15.69
N LEU A 144 43.80 30.64 15.59
CA LEU A 144 42.63 29.97 16.18
C LEU A 144 42.96 29.38 17.55
#